data_AF-A0A661JMY2-F1
#
_entry.id   AF-A0A661JMY2-F1
#
_cell.length_a   1.000
_cell.length_b   1.000
_cell.length_c   1.000
_cell.angle_alpha   90.00
_cell.angle_beta   90.00
_cell.angle_gamma   90.00
#
_symmetry.space_group_name_H-M   'P 1'
#
loop_
_entity.id
_entity.type
_entity.pdbx_description
1 polymer ?
#
loop_
_entity_poly.entity_id
_entity_poly.type
_entity_poly.pdbx_seq_one_letter_code
_entity_poly.pdbx_strand_id
1 'polypeptide(L)'
;MSILLGIDTGGTYTDAVLVEQKSGNVLAEAKALTTRDDLSRGITGAIDAVFKKMVTGTNPLGSEDVAMVGLSTTLATNAIAEGYGARVCLLLIGYDQDLMLRQGFNRE
;
A
#
# COMPACT_ATOMS: atom_id res chain seq x y z
N MET A 1 -16.16 -1.69 19.18
CA MET A 1 -16.89 -2.08 17.94
C MET A 1 -15.81 -2.46 16.95
N SER A 2 -15.89 -3.58 16.21
CA SER A 2 -14.72 -4.02 15.42
C SER A 2 -14.61 -3.27 14.09
N ILE A 3 -13.44 -2.68 13.81
CA ILE A 3 -13.17 -1.85 12.63
C ILE A 3 -12.05 -2.46 11.79
N LEU A 4 -12.16 -2.31 10.48
CA LEU A 4 -11.12 -2.62 9.51
C LEU A 4 -10.51 -1.30 9.03
N LEU A 5 -9.18 -1.19 9.02
CA LEU A 5 -8.46 -0.06 8.47
C LEU A 5 -7.87 -0.45 7.10
N GLY A 6 -8.37 0.16 6.03
CA GLY A 6 -7.78 0.07 4.69
C GLY A 6 -6.84 1.24 4.44
N ILE A 7 -5.67 0.97 3.86
CA ILE A 7 -4.67 1.97 3.47
C ILE A 7 -4.27 1.69 2.03
N ASP A 8 -4.32 2.70 1.16
CA ASP A 8 -3.80 2.63 -0.20
C ASP A 8 -2.75 3.71 -0.46
N THR A 9 -1.50 3.29 -0.61
CA THR A 9 -0.38 4.20 -0.84
C THR A 9 -0.06 4.30 -2.33
N GLY A 10 -0.47 5.40 -2.96
CA GLY A 10 -0.12 5.76 -4.32
C GLY A 10 1.13 6.64 -4.42
N GLY A 11 1.53 6.99 -5.64
CA GLY A 11 2.68 7.86 -5.89
C GLY A 11 2.50 9.34 -5.49
N THR A 12 1.25 9.79 -5.30
CA THR A 12 0.93 11.19 -4.98
C THR A 12 0.19 11.31 -3.66
N TYR A 13 -0.77 10.42 -3.41
CA TYR A 13 -1.58 10.43 -2.20
C TYR A 13 -1.63 9.05 -1.57
N THR A 14 -1.80 9.06 -0.26
CA THR A 14 -2.14 7.90 0.56
C THR A 14 -3.55 8.07 1.09
N ASP A 15 -4.39 7.08 0.81
CA ASP A 15 -5.78 7.03 1.23
C ASP A 15 -5.90 6.11 2.46
N ALA A 16 -6.75 6.49 3.42
CA ALA A 16 -7.08 5.66 4.59
C ALA A 16 -8.61 5.60 4.77
N VAL A 17 -9.14 4.42 5.01
CA VAL A 17 -10.58 4.16 5.14
C VAL A 17 -10.85 3.28 6.36
N LEU A 18 -11.80 3.68 7.18
CA LEU A 18 -12.32 2.89 8.30
C LEU A 18 -13.64 2.24 7.88
N VAL A 19 -13.76 0.93 8.10
CA VAL A 19 -14.95 0.14 7.74
C VAL A 19 -15.43 -0.64 8.95
N GLU A 20 -16.73 -0.62 9.24
CA GLU A 20 -17.30 -1.50 10.27
C GLU A 20 -17.23 -2.96 9.80
N GLN A 21 -16.61 -3.82 10.59
CA GLN A 21 -16.36 -5.22 10.20
C GLN A 21 -17.63 -6.03 9.92
N LYS A 22 -18.73 -5.76 10.65
CA LYS A 22 -19.97 -6.55 10.54
C LYS A 22 -20.85 -6.13 9.36
N SER A 23 -21.00 -4.83 9.13
CA SER A 23 -21.90 -4.30 8.10
C SER A 23 -21.20 -4.03 6.78
N GLY A 24 -19.87 -3.83 6.79
CA GLY A 24 -19.12 -3.34 5.64
C GLY A 24 -19.30 -1.84 5.37
N ASN A 25 -19.98 -1.10 6.26
CA ASN A 25 -20.19 0.33 6.08
C ASN A 25 -18.89 1.11 6.26
N VAL A 26 -18.63 2.05 5.35
CA VAL A 26 -17.55 3.03 5.50
C VAL A 26 -17.91 4.01 6.60
N LEU A 27 -17.08 4.07 7.63
CA LEU A 27 -17.24 4.95 8.79
C LEU A 27 -16.58 6.30 8.55
N ALA A 28 -15.39 6.29 7.95
CA ALA A 28 -14.65 7.49 7.59
C ALA A 28 -13.61 7.19 6.50
N GLU A 29 -13.26 8.23 5.76
CA GLU A 29 -12.17 8.22 4.78
C GLU A 29 -11.31 9.47 4.97
N ALA A 30 -10.01 9.36 4.71
CA ALA A 30 -9.11 10.49 4.67
C ALA A 30 -8.00 10.28 3.64
N LYS A 31 -7.38 11.38 3.25
CA LYS A 31 -6.34 11.42 2.23
C LYS A 31 -5.21 12.31 2.73
N ALA A 32 -3.98 11.86 2.56
CA ALA A 32 -2.76 12.62 2.84
C ALA A 32 -1.81 12.56 1.63
N LEU A 33 -0.92 13.55 1.50
CA LEU A 33 0.14 13.49 0.49
C LEU A 33 1.08 12.32 0.79
N THR A 34 1.44 11.55 -0.25
CA THR A 34 2.48 10.53 -0.14
C THR A 34 3.82 11.21 0.04
N THR A 35 4.54 10.82 1.08
CA THR A 35 5.91 11.26 1.34
C THR A 35 6.86 10.21 0.75
N ARG A 36 7.29 10.38 -0.50
CA ARG A 36 8.03 9.34 -1.26
C ARG A 36 9.37 8.96 -0.61
N ASP A 37 10.03 9.90 0.04
CA ASP A 37 11.28 9.73 0.77
C ASP A 37 11.09 8.93 2.08
N ASP A 38 9.90 8.97 2.67
CA ASP A 38 9.53 8.21 3.87
C ASP A 38 8.02 7.95 3.89
N LEU A 39 7.63 6.80 3.35
CA LEU A 39 6.22 6.40 3.21
C LEU A 39 5.50 6.36 4.56
N SER A 40 6.22 6.07 5.64
CA SER A 40 5.68 5.98 7.00
C SER A 40 5.02 7.30 7.41
N ARG A 41 5.60 8.45 7.02
CA ARG A 41 5.04 9.77 7.31
C ARG A 41 3.72 10.02 6.59
N GLY A 42 3.65 9.66 5.31
CA GLY A 42 2.43 9.80 4.51
C GLY A 42 1.30 8.90 5.04
N ILE A 43 1.63 7.65 5.35
CA ILE A 43 0.70 6.67 5.92
C ILE A 43 0.18 7.13 7.29
N THR A 44 1.07 7.51 8.21
CA THR A 44 0.66 8.01 9.54
C THR A 44 -0.23 9.26 9.41
N GLY A 45 0.09 10.18 8.50
CA GLY A 45 -0.75 11.34 8.23
C GLY A 45 -2.17 10.99 7.76
N ALA A 46 -2.32 9.95 6.92
CA ALA A 46 -3.62 9.47 6.48
C ALA A 46 -4.40 8.80 7.62
N ILE A 47 -3.72 7.99 8.45
CA ILE A 47 -4.29 7.33 9.62
C ILE A 47 -4.79 8.36 10.64
N ASP A 48 -3.95 9.33 11.00
CA ASP A 48 -4.31 10.39 11.95
C ASP A 48 -5.51 11.21 11.44
N ALA A 49 -5.52 11.52 10.14
CA ALA A 49 -6.61 12.26 9.51
C ALA A 49 -7.94 11.49 9.52
N VAL A 50 -7.93 10.16 9.32
CA VAL A 50 -9.17 9.36 9.32
C VAL A 50 -9.71 9.19 10.74
N PHE A 51 -8.86 8.94 11.74
CA PHE A 51 -9.29 8.83 13.13
C PHE A 51 -9.77 10.16 13.71
N LYS A 52 -9.19 11.29 13.29
CA LYS A 52 -9.66 12.62 13.69
C LYS A 52 -11.14 12.86 13.34
N LYS A 53 -11.64 12.24 12.27
CA LYS A 53 -13.07 12.31 11.87
C LYS A 53 -13.99 11.50 12.78
N MET A 54 -13.46 10.54 13.54
CA MET A 54 -14.22 9.68 14.45
C MET A 54 -14.38 10.27 15.86
N VAL A 55 -13.59 11.30 16.21
CA VAL A 55 -13.58 11.91 17.55
C VAL A 55 -14.85 12.74 17.84
N THR A 56 -15.61 13.15 16.81
CA THR A 56 -16.75 14.09 16.98
C THR A 56 -18.10 13.42 17.22
N GLY A 57 -18.15 12.11 17.52
CA GLY A 57 -19.38 11.33 17.67
C GLY A 57 -19.78 10.97 19.11
N THR A 58 -20.98 10.38 19.26
CA THR A 58 -21.53 9.90 20.56
C THR A 58 -20.89 8.62 21.08
N ASN A 59 -20.12 7.91 20.25
CA ASN A 59 -19.31 6.76 20.64
C ASN A 59 -17.98 6.81 19.84
N PRO A 60 -16.98 7.58 20.32
CA PRO A 60 -15.73 7.76 19.60
C PRO A 60 -15.02 6.40 19.48
N LEU A 61 -14.61 6.07 18.27
CA LEU A 61 -13.85 4.87 17.97
C LEU A 61 -12.38 5.22 17.82
N GLY A 62 -11.52 4.42 18.45
CA GLY A 62 -10.08 4.64 18.50
C GLY A 62 -9.29 3.59 17.73
N SER A 63 -7.97 3.73 17.73
CA SER A 63 -7.06 2.75 17.12
C SER A 63 -7.16 1.37 17.77
N GLU A 64 -7.57 1.30 19.04
CA GLU A 64 -7.81 0.08 19.81
C GLU A 64 -8.99 -0.76 19.30
N ASP A 65 -9.90 -0.17 18.53
CA ASP A 65 -11.02 -0.86 17.90
C ASP A 65 -10.65 -1.53 16.56
N VAL A 66 -9.43 -1.31 16.05
CA VAL A 66 -8.97 -1.88 14.78
C VAL A 66 -8.62 -3.36 14.96
N ALA A 67 -9.38 -4.23 14.30
CA ALA A 67 -9.15 -5.68 14.31
C ALA A 67 -8.25 -6.16 13.18
N MET A 68 -8.12 -5.39 12.09
CA MET A 68 -7.30 -5.73 10.93
C MET A 68 -6.90 -4.47 10.17
N VAL A 69 -5.68 -4.49 9.63
CA VAL A 69 -5.15 -3.48 8.71
C VAL A 69 -4.90 -4.13 7.35
N GLY A 70 -5.51 -3.59 6.30
CA GLY A 70 -5.22 -3.94 4.91
C GLY A 70 -4.40 -2.82 4.27
N LEU A 71 -3.21 -3.15 3.76
CA LEU A 71 -2.32 -2.20 3.08
C LEU A 71 -2.19 -2.60 1.60
N SER A 72 -2.57 -1.70 0.71
CA SER A 72 -2.27 -1.76 -0.72
C SER A 72 -1.32 -0.65 -1.14
N THR A 73 -0.59 -0.85 -2.21
CA THR A 73 0.28 0.18 -2.79
C THR A 73 0.50 -0.04 -4.27
N THR A 74 0.66 1.06 -5.01
CA THR A 74 1.05 1.05 -6.43
C THR A 74 2.53 1.37 -6.65
N LEU A 75 3.32 1.53 -5.58
CA LEU A 75 4.72 1.96 -5.69
C LEU A 75 5.59 0.92 -6.42
N ALA A 76 5.40 -0.37 -6.14
CA ALA A 76 6.14 -1.43 -6.81
C ALA A 76 5.81 -1.50 -8.31
N THR A 77 4.53 -1.35 -8.68
CA THR A 77 4.11 -1.37 -10.08
C THR A 77 4.60 -0.13 -10.82
N ASN A 78 4.58 1.04 -10.18
CA ASN A 78 5.12 2.27 -10.76
C ASN A 78 6.63 2.17 -10.95
N ALA A 79 7.35 1.58 -9.99
CA ALA A 79 8.79 1.38 -10.09
C ALA A 79 9.15 0.51 -11.31
N ILE A 80 8.40 -0.56 -11.58
CA ILE A 80 8.58 -1.39 -12.78
C ILE A 80 8.30 -0.58 -14.06
N ALA A 81 7.19 0.16 -14.11
CA ALA A 81 6.80 0.93 -15.29
C ALA A 81 7.75 2.10 -15.59
N GLU A 82 8.30 2.73 -14.55
CA GLU A 82 9.23 3.86 -14.62
C GLU A 82 10.70 3.41 -14.76
N GLY A 83 10.98 2.11 -14.77
CA GLY A 83 12.34 1.56 -14.89
C GLY A 83 13.19 1.74 -13.62
N TYR A 84 12.57 2.06 -12.49
CA TYR A 84 13.22 2.12 -11.18
C TYR A 84 13.35 0.72 -10.58
N GLY A 85 14.38 0.00 -11.01
CA GLY A 85 14.76 -1.31 -10.46
C GLY A 85 16.10 -1.28 -9.75
N ALA A 86 16.45 -2.42 -9.14
CA ALA A 86 17.81 -2.71 -8.71
C ALA A 86 18.44 -3.71 -9.67
N ARG A 87 19.78 -3.71 -9.78
CA ARG A 87 20.50 -4.77 -10.49
C ARG A 87 20.26 -6.10 -9.77
N VAL A 88 19.81 -7.10 -10.52
CA VAL A 88 19.56 -8.46 -10.03
C VAL A 88 20.41 -9.45 -10.84
N CYS A 89 20.80 -10.56 -10.21
CA CYS A 89 21.47 -11.67 -10.88
C CYS A 89 20.47 -12.81 -11.13
N LEU A 90 20.42 -13.31 -12.36
CA LEU A 90 19.61 -14.46 -12.75
C LEU A 90 20.52 -15.68 -12.95
N LEU A 91 20.31 -16.74 -12.18
CA LEU A 91 21.05 -18.00 -12.31
C LEU A 91 20.11 -19.09 -12.84
N LEU A 92 20.41 -19.63 -14.04
CA LEU A 92 19.61 -20.66 -14.71
C LEU A 92 20.47 -21.92 -14.91
N ILE A 93 20.21 -22.98 -14.14
CA ILE A 93 20.97 -24.24 -14.19
C ILE A 93 20.15 -25.27 -14.98
N GLY A 94 20.76 -25.86 -16.02
CA GLY A 94 20.11 -26.91 -16.82
C GLY A 94 19.01 -26.42 -17.76
N TYR A 95 18.92 -25.10 -18.00
CA TYR A 95 17.95 -24.52 -18.94
C TYR A 95 18.36 -24.73 -20.41
N ASP A 96 17.36 -24.81 -21.27
CA ASP A 96 17.53 -24.92 -22.71
C ASP A 96 18.25 -23.68 -23.29
N GLN A 97 19.36 -23.92 -24.00
CA GLN A 97 20.21 -22.84 -24.51
C GLN A 97 19.53 -22.05 -25.63
N ASP A 98 18.75 -22.70 -26.50
CA ASP A 98 18.06 -22.03 -27.61
C ASP A 98 16.98 -21.09 -27.07
N LEU A 99 16.27 -21.51 -26.02
CA LEU A 99 15.30 -20.66 -25.32
C LEU A 99 15.98 -19.44 -24.70
N MET A 100 17.13 -19.63 -24.04
CA MET A 100 17.88 -18.52 -23.42
C MET A 100 18.32 -17.49 -24.46
N LEU A 101 18.78 -17.93 -25.63
CA LEU A 101 19.16 -17.04 -26.74
C LEU A 101 17.96 -16.27 -27.29
N ARG A 102 16.80 -16.92 -27.46
CA ARG A 102 15.57 -16.28 -27.95
C ARG A 102 15.04 -15.21 -27.00
N GLN A 103 15.16 -15.42 -25.69
CA GLN A 103 14.75 -14.45 -24.67
C GLN A 103 15.78 -13.34 -24.43
N GLY A 104 16.94 -13.40 -25.08
CA GLY A 104 17.97 -12.37 -24.99
C GLY A 104 18.78 -12.40 -23.69
N PHE A 105 18.75 -13.49 -22.92
CA PHE A 105 19.52 -13.63 -21.67
C PHE A 105 21.03 -13.77 -21.86
N ASN A 106 21.51 -13.71 -23.11
CA ASN A 106 22.93 -13.68 -23.47
C ASN A 106 23.47 -12.27 -23.75
N ARG A 107 22.66 -11.22 -23.55
CA ARG A 107 23.03 -9.82 -23.76
C ARG A 107 23.09 -9.10 -22.42
N GLU A 108 24.18 -8.37 -22.18
CA GLU A 108 24.30 -7.41 -21.05
C GLU A 108 23.58 -6.10 -21.36
#